data_AF-A0A538I0G7-F1
#
_entry.id   AF-A0A538I0G7-F1
#
_cell.length_a   1.000
_cell.length_b   1.000
_cell.length_c   1.000
_cell.angle_alpha   90.00
_cell.angle_beta   90.00
_cell.angle_gamma   90.00
#
_symmetry.space_group_name_H-M   'P 1'
#
loop_
_entity.id
_entity.type
_entity.pdbx_description
1 polymer ?
#
loop_
_entity_poly.entity_id
_entity_poly.type
_entity_poly.pdbx_seq_one_letter_code
_entity_poly.pdbx_strand_id
1 'polypeptide(L)'
;MSASRDSVWLVLPEPLSTRILFDCGIVDGLRDRVGRSMRLVSLMSPEQSAEWTGRVDGLDVSSRDEFLPVQVDTRQKVFRRVDRWLDRKVGFYPLAIRLNLRHGFHLERMQRGHKNYGLDIARVGPLPCHRAVDRRMLHWHYGTRRWVPAAVLEPMRAECRAVVFSNVQTERVVPFLLAARRLRLATVGYVASWDHTVGKGVISPYLDRYIVQNDIMRADLVRYHGIAEERIVVTGWPQTDIYTRQRPRADFDSALRGFGLDPGRELVIVMGNTPTNTPYERHFVERIVRWWDERAERERFSLLFRPHPRDSEWRTRFAAALDRDDIVVQTPSYTDLELLATLLQHASCVVANAGTILLDSVVNDRPVVCVLYDEGAPAGESWAAKNAMGEHYRQLMESGAFYRAADFGEVAAAIDRALAHPAELAEERRRVAREVVGEVDGRAGARVVDAIAAVVGGPA
;
A
#
# COMPACT_ATOMS: atom_id res chain seq x y z
N MET A 1 -40.82 12.62 13.94
CA MET A 1 -39.49 13.19 14.28
C MET A 1 -38.50 12.61 13.29
N SER A 2 -37.97 13.42 12.37
CA SER A 2 -36.90 12.97 11.47
C SER A 2 -35.70 12.62 12.35
N ALA A 3 -35.26 11.36 12.38
CA ALA A 3 -33.95 11.04 12.94
C ALA A 3 -32.95 11.92 12.20
N SER A 4 -32.25 12.81 12.91
CA SER A 4 -31.19 13.60 12.29
C SER A 4 -30.08 12.64 11.90
N ARG A 5 -29.72 12.62 10.60
CA ARG A 5 -28.52 11.93 10.14
C ARG A 5 -27.34 12.57 10.83
N ASP A 6 -26.77 11.88 11.81
CA ASP A 6 -25.68 12.43 12.60
C ASP A 6 -24.37 11.66 12.41
N SER A 7 -24.42 10.43 11.86
CA SER A 7 -23.26 9.55 11.87
C SER A 7 -22.33 9.71 10.66
N VAL A 8 -21.02 9.79 10.89
CA VAL A 8 -19.97 9.68 9.86
C VAL A 8 -19.46 8.25 9.81
N TRP A 9 -19.58 7.62 8.64
CA TRP A 9 -19.22 6.22 8.47
C TRP A 9 -17.82 6.10 7.90
N LEU A 10 -16.89 5.50 8.66
CA LEU A 10 -15.56 5.13 8.17
C LEU A 10 -15.59 3.67 7.69
N VAL A 11 -15.58 3.49 6.37
CA VAL A 11 -15.61 2.19 5.71
C VAL A 11 -14.19 1.66 5.53
N LEU A 12 -13.94 0.48 6.09
CA LEU A 12 -12.65 -0.21 6.17
C LEU A 12 -12.70 -1.50 5.32
N PRO A 13 -12.29 -1.47 4.04
CA PRO A 13 -12.50 -2.60 3.14
C PRO A 13 -11.40 -3.66 3.21
N GLU A 14 -10.22 -3.32 3.74
CA GLU A 14 -9.05 -4.19 3.73
C GLU A 14 -8.00 -3.85 4.81
N PRO A 15 -7.12 -4.81 5.16
CA PRO A 15 -6.11 -4.64 6.20
C PRO A 15 -5.13 -3.48 5.99
N LEU A 16 -4.60 -3.30 4.78
CA LEU A 16 -3.51 -2.33 4.52
C LEU A 16 -3.94 -0.90 4.83
N SER A 17 -5.05 -0.46 4.24
CA SER A 17 -5.56 0.89 4.47
C SER A 17 -6.05 1.11 5.89
N THR A 18 -6.68 0.08 6.48
CA THR A 18 -7.11 0.13 7.88
C THR A 18 -5.92 0.38 8.78
N ARG A 19 -4.85 -0.39 8.60
CA ARG A 19 -3.61 -0.23 9.35
C ARG A 19 -3.06 1.19 9.27
N ILE A 20 -2.97 1.78 8.07
CA ILE A 20 -2.47 3.16 7.89
C ILE A 20 -3.29 4.13 8.75
N LEU A 21 -4.61 4.05 8.70
CA LEU A 21 -5.48 4.96 9.45
C LEU A 21 -5.35 4.79 10.95
N PHE A 22 -5.18 3.57 11.46
CA PHE A 22 -5.05 3.30 12.89
C PHE A 22 -3.65 3.59 13.42
N ASP A 23 -2.60 3.12 12.76
CA ASP A 23 -1.22 3.22 13.23
C ASP A 23 -0.67 4.64 13.09
N CYS A 24 -1.22 5.44 12.17
CA CYS A 24 -0.82 6.83 11.98
C CYS A 24 -1.73 7.82 12.74
N GLY A 25 -2.55 7.34 13.68
CA GLY A 25 -3.40 8.19 14.54
C GLY A 25 -4.55 8.90 13.82
N ILE A 26 -4.86 8.54 12.57
CA ILE A 26 -5.93 9.19 11.80
C ILE A 26 -7.30 8.87 12.40
N VAL A 27 -7.55 7.63 12.85
CA VAL A 27 -8.82 7.26 13.49
C VAL A 27 -9.04 8.04 14.78
N ASP A 28 -8.02 8.18 15.62
CA ASP A 28 -8.09 8.96 16.86
C ASP A 28 -8.33 10.44 16.56
N GLY A 29 -7.57 11.02 15.62
CA GLY A 29 -7.78 12.40 15.21
C GLY A 29 -9.17 12.66 14.61
N LEU A 30 -9.73 11.72 13.86
CA LEU A 30 -11.10 11.80 13.37
C LEU A 30 -12.12 11.72 14.51
N ARG A 31 -11.91 10.84 15.48
CA ARG A 31 -12.76 10.74 16.68
C ARG A 31 -12.77 12.06 17.44
N ASP A 32 -11.63 12.72 17.57
CA ASP A 32 -11.52 14.01 18.26
C ASP A 32 -12.24 15.14 17.50
N ARG A 33 -12.23 15.10 16.16
CA ARG A 33 -12.88 16.11 15.30
C ARG A 33 -14.38 15.91 15.13
N VAL A 34 -14.84 14.66 15.10
CA VAL A 34 -16.21 14.27 14.71
C VAL A 34 -17.03 13.76 15.92
N GLY A 35 -16.36 13.45 17.03
CA GLY A 35 -16.97 12.97 18.26
C GLY A 35 -17.52 11.55 18.15
N ARG A 36 -18.45 11.21 19.04
CA ARG A 36 -19.10 9.88 19.11
C ARG A 36 -20.03 9.57 17.93
N SER A 37 -20.17 10.51 16.99
CA SER A 37 -20.96 10.33 15.78
C SER A 37 -20.26 9.44 14.74
N MET A 38 -18.98 9.09 14.94
CA MET A 38 -18.27 8.19 14.05
C MET A 38 -18.69 6.72 14.23
N ARG A 39 -19.00 6.03 13.12
CA ARG A 39 -19.24 4.58 13.05
C ARG A 39 -18.19 3.93 12.17
N LEU A 40 -17.64 2.81 12.62
CA LEU A 40 -16.70 2.01 11.85
C LEU A 40 -17.45 0.91 11.11
N VAL A 41 -17.22 0.79 9.82
CA VAL A 41 -17.85 -0.23 8.96
C VAL A 41 -16.75 -1.12 8.38
N SER A 42 -16.52 -2.27 9.02
CA SER A 42 -15.53 -3.24 8.55
C SER A 42 -16.11 -4.15 7.48
N LEU A 43 -15.51 -4.17 6.29
CA LEU A 43 -15.87 -5.11 5.21
C LEU A 43 -14.88 -6.29 5.13
N MET A 44 -14.02 -6.44 6.12
CA MET A 44 -13.04 -7.51 6.25
C MET A 44 -13.66 -8.76 6.90
N SER A 45 -12.92 -9.87 6.95
CA SER A 45 -13.33 -11.01 7.78
C SER A 45 -13.13 -10.69 9.27
N PRO A 46 -13.84 -11.37 10.19
CA PRO A 46 -13.68 -11.15 11.63
C PRO A 46 -12.23 -11.26 12.10
N GLU A 47 -11.49 -12.25 11.58
CA GLU A 47 -10.08 -12.48 11.92
C GLU A 47 -9.19 -11.33 11.46
N GLN A 48 -9.49 -10.77 10.29
CA GLN A 48 -8.76 -9.63 9.75
C GLN A 48 -9.04 -8.34 10.54
N SER A 49 -10.26 -8.15 11.06
CA SER A 49 -10.63 -6.92 11.76
C SER A 49 -10.33 -6.92 13.25
N ALA A 50 -10.12 -8.10 13.86
CA ALA A 50 -10.04 -8.28 15.31
C ALA A 50 -9.03 -7.33 16.00
N GLU A 51 -7.86 -7.13 15.39
CA GLU A 51 -6.81 -6.26 15.92
C GLU A 51 -7.28 -4.80 16.07
N TRP A 52 -8.02 -4.28 15.10
CA TRP A 52 -8.44 -2.87 15.09
C TRP A 52 -9.75 -2.64 15.82
N THR A 53 -10.69 -3.58 15.74
CA THR A 53 -11.98 -3.45 16.44
C THR A 53 -11.82 -3.47 17.95
N GLY A 54 -10.75 -4.09 18.47
CA GLY A 54 -10.40 -4.02 19.90
C GLY A 54 -9.75 -2.72 20.35
N ARG A 55 -9.32 -1.85 19.42
CA ARG A 55 -8.62 -0.58 19.73
C ARG A 55 -9.57 0.62 19.86
N VAL A 56 -10.87 0.42 19.68
CA VAL A 56 -11.87 1.47 19.48
C VAL A 56 -12.99 1.39 20.50
N ASP A 57 -12.63 1.57 21.77
CA ASP A 57 -13.58 1.60 22.87
C ASP A 57 -14.62 2.71 22.67
N GLY A 58 -15.91 2.33 22.72
CA GLY A 58 -17.04 3.25 22.70
C GLY A 58 -17.44 3.80 21.32
N LEU A 59 -16.87 3.30 20.23
CA LEU A 59 -17.35 3.53 18.86
C LEU A 59 -18.29 2.42 18.40
N ASP A 60 -19.30 2.78 17.61
CA ASP A 60 -20.16 1.79 16.95
C ASP A 60 -19.38 1.08 15.84
N VAL A 61 -19.36 -0.25 15.87
CA VAL A 61 -18.62 -1.08 14.93
C VAL A 61 -19.59 -2.04 14.27
N SER A 62 -19.71 -1.91 12.96
CA SER A 62 -20.48 -2.84 12.15
C SER A 62 -19.60 -3.78 11.35
N SER A 63 -20.04 -5.03 11.34
CA SER A 63 -19.47 -6.10 10.56
C SER A 63 -19.99 -6.09 9.11
N ARG A 64 -19.25 -6.78 8.24
CA ARG A 64 -19.65 -6.99 6.85
C ARG A 64 -21.01 -7.67 6.72
N ASP A 65 -21.32 -8.60 7.61
CA ASP A 65 -22.50 -9.46 7.50
C ASP A 65 -23.80 -8.72 7.79
N GLU A 66 -23.75 -7.63 8.57
CA GLU A 66 -24.86 -6.71 8.77
C GLU A 66 -25.29 -6.05 7.45
N PHE A 67 -24.32 -5.65 6.62
CA PHE A 67 -24.58 -4.92 5.38
C PHE A 67 -24.70 -5.81 4.14
N LEU A 68 -24.11 -7.01 4.19
CA LEU A 68 -24.09 -7.96 3.08
C LEU A 68 -24.55 -9.36 3.52
N PRO A 69 -25.75 -9.50 4.10
CA PRO A 69 -26.20 -10.75 4.69
C PRO A 69 -26.21 -11.89 3.67
N VAL A 70 -25.90 -13.09 4.17
CA VAL A 70 -25.92 -14.32 3.36
C VAL A 70 -27.35 -14.61 2.91
N GLN A 71 -28.31 -14.51 3.82
CA GLN A 71 -29.71 -14.73 3.56
C GLN A 71 -30.43 -13.39 3.27
N VAL A 72 -31.08 -13.33 2.12
CA VAL A 72 -31.95 -12.23 1.70
C VAL A 72 -33.21 -12.80 1.06
N ASP A 73 -34.26 -11.99 0.95
CA ASP A 73 -35.49 -12.41 0.29
C ASP A 73 -35.28 -12.80 -1.19
N THR A 74 -36.25 -13.49 -1.78
CA THR A 74 -36.14 -14.01 -3.16
C THR A 74 -35.92 -12.90 -4.19
N ARG A 75 -36.54 -11.73 -4.00
CA ARG A 75 -36.39 -10.60 -4.92
C ARG A 75 -34.98 -10.02 -4.86
N GLN A 76 -34.45 -9.80 -3.65
CA GLN A 76 -33.08 -9.36 -3.43
C GLN A 76 -32.06 -10.39 -3.94
N LYS A 77 -32.33 -11.70 -3.80
CA LYS A 77 -31.47 -12.77 -4.36
C LYS A 77 -31.34 -12.63 -5.88
N VAL A 78 -32.46 -12.38 -6.59
CA VAL A 78 -32.45 -12.19 -8.05
C VAL A 78 -31.64 -10.95 -8.43
N PHE A 79 -31.92 -9.79 -7.84
CA PHE A 79 -31.17 -8.56 -8.14
C PHE A 79 -29.68 -8.69 -7.84
N ARG A 80 -29.32 -9.29 -6.70
CA ARG A 80 -27.93 -9.56 -6.33
C ARG A 80 -27.20 -10.44 -7.35
N ARG A 81 -27.88 -11.47 -7.87
CA ARG A 81 -27.30 -12.35 -8.91
C ARG A 81 -27.13 -11.62 -10.23
N VAL A 82 -28.13 -10.85 -10.66
CA VAL A 82 -28.06 -10.07 -11.90
C VAL A 82 -26.96 -9.01 -11.82
N ASP A 83 -26.88 -8.25 -10.72
CA ASP A 83 -25.85 -7.23 -10.54
C ASP A 83 -24.44 -7.83 -10.55
N ARG A 84 -24.22 -8.92 -9.81
CA ARG A 84 -22.92 -9.64 -9.82
C ARG A 84 -22.56 -10.19 -11.19
N TRP A 85 -23.55 -10.69 -11.94
CA TRP A 85 -23.32 -11.18 -13.29
C TRP A 85 -22.92 -10.02 -14.22
N LEU A 86 -23.60 -8.88 -14.15
CA LEU A 86 -23.24 -7.68 -14.90
C LEU A 86 -21.87 -7.14 -14.49
N ASP A 87 -21.57 -7.07 -13.20
CA ASP A 87 -20.30 -6.57 -12.68
C ASP A 87 -19.09 -7.38 -13.19
N ARG A 88 -19.23 -8.71 -13.25
CA ARG A 88 -18.21 -9.58 -13.85
C ARG A 88 -17.98 -9.35 -15.34
N LYS A 89 -18.95 -8.77 -16.05
CA LYS A 89 -18.87 -8.53 -17.51
C LYS A 89 -18.48 -7.09 -17.85
N VAL A 90 -18.96 -6.11 -17.10
CA VAL A 90 -18.81 -4.69 -17.40
C VAL A 90 -18.48 -3.80 -16.20
N GLY A 91 -18.21 -4.39 -15.04
CA GLY A 91 -17.89 -3.69 -13.79
C GLY A 91 -16.40 -3.57 -13.52
N PHE A 92 -16.01 -3.78 -12.25
CA PHE A 92 -14.71 -3.37 -11.72
C PHE A 92 -13.52 -3.97 -12.48
N TYR A 93 -13.42 -5.31 -12.55
CA TYR A 93 -12.29 -5.97 -13.21
C TYR A 93 -12.23 -5.75 -14.73
N PRO A 94 -13.34 -5.84 -15.50
CA PRO A 94 -13.34 -5.45 -16.91
C PRO A 94 -12.83 -4.03 -17.14
N LEU A 95 -13.29 -3.07 -16.33
CA LEU A 95 -12.83 -1.69 -16.41
C LEU A 95 -11.35 -1.55 -16.04
N ALA A 96 -10.88 -2.24 -15.01
CA ALA A 96 -9.46 -2.25 -14.60
C ALA A 96 -8.55 -2.78 -15.70
N ILE A 97 -8.89 -3.94 -16.30
CA ILE A 97 -8.13 -4.53 -17.40
C ILE A 97 -8.10 -3.59 -18.62
N ARG A 98 -9.22 -2.95 -18.95
CA ARG A 98 -9.29 -1.99 -20.06
C ARG A 98 -8.47 -0.73 -19.80
N LEU A 99 -8.46 -0.23 -18.57
CA LEU A 99 -7.61 0.89 -18.16
C LEU A 99 -6.14 0.54 -18.39
N ASN A 100 -5.73 -0.66 -17.96
CA ASN A 100 -4.36 -1.15 -18.12
C ASN A 100 -3.97 -1.27 -19.59
N LEU A 101 -4.79 -1.92 -20.41
CA LEU A 101 -4.56 -2.04 -21.86
C LEU A 101 -4.49 -0.68 -22.56
N ARG A 102 -5.33 0.27 -22.15
CA ARG A 102 -5.42 1.60 -22.76
C ARG A 102 -4.19 2.46 -22.50
N HIS A 103 -3.61 2.35 -21.32
CA HIS A 103 -2.51 3.19 -20.87
C HIS A 103 -1.17 2.47 -20.80
N GLY A 104 -1.12 1.20 -21.22
CA GLY A 104 0.10 0.40 -21.20
C GLY A 104 0.53 -0.05 -19.80
N PHE A 105 -0.35 0.00 -18.80
CA PHE A 105 0.01 -0.43 -17.45
C PHE A 105 0.13 -1.94 -17.37
N HIS A 106 1.23 -2.42 -16.79
CA HIS A 106 1.46 -3.84 -16.49
C HIS A 106 1.38 -4.80 -17.70
N LEU A 107 1.51 -4.33 -18.94
CA LEU A 107 1.37 -5.20 -20.14
C LEU A 107 2.27 -6.44 -20.06
N GLU A 108 3.51 -6.27 -19.62
CA GLU A 108 4.52 -7.32 -19.42
C GLU A 108 4.14 -8.40 -18.39
N ARG A 109 3.15 -8.11 -17.52
CA ARG A 109 2.70 -8.98 -16.43
C ARG A 109 1.33 -9.60 -16.69
N MET A 110 0.60 -9.09 -17.68
CA MET A 110 -0.77 -9.49 -17.96
C MET A 110 -0.81 -10.79 -18.76
N GLN A 111 -1.58 -11.77 -18.27
CA GLN A 111 -1.75 -13.05 -18.95
C GLN A 111 -3.12 -13.66 -18.69
N ARG A 112 -3.56 -14.56 -19.56
CA ARG A 112 -4.87 -15.21 -19.43
C ARG A 112 -4.83 -16.22 -18.28
N GLY A 113 -5.82 -16.18 -17.39
CA GLY A 113 -5.90 -17.06 -16.22
C GLY A 113 -4.99 -16.65 -15.06
N HIS A 114 -4.46 -15.42 -15.06
CA HIS A 114 -3.60 -14.93 -13.98
C HIS A 114 -4.31 -14.97 -12.62
N LYS A 115 -3.59 -15.38 -11.56
CA LYS A 115 -4.13 -15.50 -10.18
C LYS A 115 -4.62 -14.15 -9.62
N ASN A 116 -3.85 -13.09 -9.85
CA ASN A 116 -4.31 -11.71 -9.61
C ASN A 116 -5.30 -11.28 -10.70
N TYR A 117 -6.54 -11.01 -10.31
CA TYR A 117 -7.64 -10.71 -11.23
C TYR A 117 -7.45 -9.39 -11.98
N GLY A 118 -6.70 -8.43 -11.42
CA GLY A 118 -6.34 -7.17 -12.10
C GLY A 118 -5.31 -7.33 -13.22
N LEU A 119 -4.71 -8.51 -13.36
CA LEU A 119 -3.75 -8.85 -14.42
C LEU A 119 -4.27 -9.94 -15.37
N ASP A 120 -5.48 -10.45 -15.14
CA ASP A 120 -6.06 -11.50 -15.98
C ASP A 120 -6.83 -10.94 -17.17
N ILE A 121 -6.23 -11.01 -18.36
CA ILE A 121 -6.85 -10.54 -19.61
C ILE A 121 -8.16 -11.27 -19.94
N ALA A 122 -8.43 -12.45 -19.37
CA ALA A 122 -9.72 -13.12 -19.52
C ALA A 122 -10.90 -12.30 -18.93
N ARG A 123 -10.60 -11.32 -18.07
CA ARG A 123 -11.59 -10.46 -17.41
C ARG A 123 -11.88 -9.16 -18.17
N VAL A 124 -11.31 -8.93 -19.36
CA VAL A 124 -11.54 -7.70 -20.17
C VAL A 124 -13.03 -7.41 -20.49
N GLY A 125 -13.89 -8.41 -20.35
CA GLY A 125 -15.32 -8.30 -20.61
C GLY A 125 -15.68 -8.51 -22.08
N PRO A 126 -16.98 -8.65 -22.41
CA PRO A 126 -17.43 -9.07 -23.73
C PRO A 126 -17.59 -7.90 -24.73
N LEU A 127 -17.48 -6.65 -24.28
CA LEU A 127 -17.72 -5.49 -25.13
C LEU A 127 -16.47 -5.08 -25.93
N PRO A 128 -16.59 -4.27 -26.99
CA PRO A 128 -15.42 -3.70 -27.67
C PRO A 128 -14.62 -2.75 -26.77
N CYS A 129 -13.28 -2.71 -26.90
CA CYS A 129 -12.38 -1.86 -26.10
C CYS A 129 -12.28 -0.41 -26.61
N HIS A 130 -13.42 0.28 -26.75
CA HIS A 130 -13.48 1.68 -27.18
C HIS A 130 -13.69 2.65 -26.02
N ARG A 131 -13.11 3.85 -26.10
CA ARG A 131 -13.18 4.87 -25.04
C ARG A 131 -14.62 5.23 -24.66
N ALA A 132 -15.50 5.32 -25.66
CA ALA A 132 -16.92 5.62 -25.44
C ALA A 132 -17.65 4.47 -24.71
N VAL A 133 -17.26 3.22 -24.97
CA VAL A 133 -17.82 2.03 -24.30
C VAL A 133 -17.35 2.00 -22.85
N ASP A 134 -16.07 2.19 -22.61
CA ASP A 134 -15.49 2.22 -21.26
C ASP A 134 -16.14 3.32 -20.40
N ARG A 135 -16.37 4.51 -20.97
CA ARG A 135 -17.09 5.60 -20.28
C ARG A 135 -18.52 5.21 -19.89
N ARG A 136 -19.24 4.49 -20.76
CA ARG A 136 -20.60 4.00 -20.46
C ARG A 136 -20.58 2.89 -19.39
N MET A 137 -19.61 1.98 -19.47
CA MET A 137 -19.39 0.95 -18.45
C MET A 137 -19.10 1.59 -17.09
N LEU A 138 -18.21 2.59 -17.03
CA LEU A 138 -17.88 3.34 -15.82
C LEU A 138 -19.11 4.09 -15.26
N HIS A 139 -19.88 4.73 -16.15
CA HIS A 139 -21.12 5.41 -15.77
C HIS A 139 -22.16 4.45 -15.20
N TRP A 140 -22.28 3.23 -15.74
CA TRP A 140 -23.12 2.19 -15.15
C TRP A 140 -22.56 1.71 -13.80
N HIS A 141 -21.26 1.38 -13.75
CA HIS A 141 -20.61 0.77 -12.59
C HIS A 141 -20.71 1.63 -11.33
N TYR A 142 -20.54 2.95 -11.47
CA TYR A 142 -20.68 3.95 -10.41
C TYR A 142 -21.97 4.80 -10.51
N GLY A 143 -22.95 4.32 -11.28
CA GLY A 143 -24.20 5.02 -11.55
C GLY A 143 -25.25 4.82 -10.47
N THR A 144 -25.99 5.87 -10.12
CA THR A 144 -27.06 5.83 -9.11
C THR A 144 -28.21 4.89 -9.46
N ARG A 145 -28.31 4.38 -10.69
CA ARG A 145 -29.32 3.40 -11.10
C ARG A 145 -28.91 1.95 -10.84
N ARG A 146 -27.63 1.66 -10.62
CA ARG A 146 -27.14 0.30 -10.34
C ARG A 146 -27.67 -0.21 -9.00
N TRP A 147 -27.99 -1.49 -8.91
CA TRP A 147 -28.59 -2.06 -7.69
C TRP A 147 -27.69 -1.83 -6.45
N VAL A 148 -28.33 -1.55 -5.31
CA VAL A 148 -27.67 -1.41 -4.00
C VAL A 148 -28.45 -2.27 -3.00
N PRO A 149 -27.79 -3.08 -2.16
CA PRO A 149 -28.45 -3.86 -1.11
C PRO A 149 -29.29 -2.96 -0.19
N ALA A 150 -30.50 -3.39 0.16
CA ALA A 150 -31.35 -2.67 1.12
C ALA A 150 -30.65 -2.53 2.48
N ALA A 151 -29.97 -3.60 2.92
CA ALA A 151 -29.15 -3.64 4.12
C ALA A 151 -28.05 -2.56 4.16
N VAL A 152 -27.60 -2.04 3.01
CA VAL A 152 -26.68 -0.88 2.95
C VAL A 152 -27.49 0.42 2.88
N LEU A 153 -28.45 0.50 1.96
CA LEU A 153 -29.13 1.75 1.62
C LEU A 153 -30.03 2.28 2.75
N GLU A 154 -30.72 1.40 3.47
CA GLU A 154 -31.69 1.79 4.49
C GLU A 154 -31.02 2.33 5.76
N PRO A 155 -30.03 1.63 6.37
CA PRO A 155 -29.28 2.20 7.50
C PRO A 155 -28.56 3.51 7.14
N MET A 156 -27.92 3.57 5.97
CA MET A 156 -27.30 4.82 5.52
C MET A 156 -28.30 5.96 5.35
N ARG A 157 -29.53 5.67 4.90
CA ARG A 157 -30.57 6.69 4.78
C ARG A 157 -31.00 7.23 6.15
N ALA A 158 -31.09 6.33 7.14
CA ALA A 158 -31.56 6.65 8.47
C ALA A 158 -30.52 7.42 9.29
N GLU A 159 -29.25 7.03 9.22
CA GLU A 159 -28.25 7.44 10.22
C GLU A 159 -27.05 8.20 9.62
N CYS A 160 -26.68 7.91 8.37
CA CYS A 160 -25.41 8.35 7.80
C CYS A 160 -25.51 9.76 7.18
N ARG A 161 -24.64 10.68 7.61
CA ARG A 161 -24.49 12.03 7.01
C ARG A 161 -23.32 12.14 6.04
N ALA A 162 -22.25 11.37 6.27
CA ALA A 162 -21.07 11.35 5.41
C ALA A 162 -20.38 9.98 5.45
N VAL A 163 -19.63 9.67 4.38
CA VAL A 163 -18.89 8.40 4.24
C VAL A 163 -17.43 8.69 3.91
N VAL A 164 -16.54 8.07 4.68
CA VAL A 164 -15.09 8.08 4.47
C VAL A 164 -14.66 6.67 4.09
N PHE A 165 -13.96 6.53 2.97
CA PHE A 165 -13.40 5.26 2.53
C PHE A 165 -11.90 5.22 2.82
N SER A 166 -11.43 4.27 3.63
CA SER A 166 -9.99 4.10 3.89
C SER A 166 -9.24 3.60 2.64
N ASN A 167 -9.93 2.94 1.71
CA ASN A 167 -9.46 2.77 0.34
C ASN A 167 -10.65 2.85 -0.63
N VAL A 168 -10.60 3.78 -1.58
CA VAL A 168 -11.67 3.95 -2.58
C VAL A 168 -11.57 2.96 -3.75
N GLN A 169 -10.39 2.35 -3.98
CA GLN A 169 -10.12 1.55 -5.18
C GLN A 169 -10.31 0.05 -4.95
N THR A 170 -11.52 -0.36 -4.57
CA THR A 170 -11.89 -1.79 -4.45
C THR A 170 -13.37 -2.00 -4.76
N GLU A 171 -13.71 -3.16 -5.30
CA GLU A 171 -15.09 -3.56 -5.54
C GLU A 171 -15.93 -3.62 -4.25
N ARG A 172 -15.28 -3.82 -3.09
CA ARG A 172 -15.95 -3.97 -1.77
C ARG A 172 -16.69 -2.70 -1.36
N VAL A 173 -16.16 -1.52 -1.68
CA VAL A 173 -16.76 -0.24 -1.28
C VAL A 173 -17.86 0.23 -2.26
N VAL A 174 -18.00 -0.40 -3.42
CA VAL A 174 -18.93 0.04 -4.47
C VAL A 174 -20.38 0.14 -3.97
N PRO A 175 -20.95 -0.83 -3.21
CA PRO A 175 -22.32 -0.69 -2.69
C PRO A 175 -22.54 0.55 -1.83
N PHE A 176 -21.56 0.88 -0.97
CA PHE A 176 -21.60 2.05 -0.07
C PHE A 176 -21.44 3.35 -0.86
N LEU A 177 -20.55 3.36 -1.86
CA LEU A 177 -20.37 4.50 -2.76
C LEU A 177 -21.66 4.80 -3.54
N LEU A 178 -22.30 3.77 -4.08
CA LEU A 178 -23.58 3.92 -4.80
C LEU A 178 -24.70 4.39 -3.88
N ALA A 179 -24.76 3.88 -2.65
CA ALA A 179 -25.71 4.35 -1.63
C ALA A 179 -25.50 5.82 -1.28
N ALA A 180 -24.25 6.22 -0.99
CA ALA A 180 -23.90 7.61 -0.70
C ALA A 180 -24.29 8.55 -1.84
N ARG A 181 -24.03 8.16 -3.10
CA ARG A 181 -24.43 8.94 -4.29
C ARG A 181 -25.95 9.07 -4.43
N ARG A 182 -26.70 7.99 -4.17
CA ARG A 182 -28.18 8.01 -4.22
C ARG A 182 -28.77 8.93 -3.16
N LEU A 183 -28.14 8.93 -1.98
CA LEU A 183 -28.58 9.69 -0.82
C LEU A 183 -28.00 11.11 -0.76
N ARG A 184 -27.12 11.45 -1.72
CA ARG A 184 -26.39 12.73 -1.79
C ARG A 184 -25.62 13.03 -0.50
N LEU A 185 -24.96 12.01 0.05
CA LEU A 185 -24.09 12.15 1.23
C LEU A 185 -22.73 12.69 0.83
N ALA A 186 -22.09 13.41 1.75
CA ALA A 186 -20.70 13.84 1.59
C ALA A 186 -19.77 12.61 1.58
N THR A 187 -18.76 12.62 0.70
CA THR A 187 -17.89 11.47 0.46
C THR A 187 -16.42 11.85 0.35
N VAL A 188 -15.59 11.14 1.12
CA VAL A 188 -14.13 11.28 1.09
C VAL A 188 -13.50 9.92 0.82
N GLY A 189 -12.52 9.86 -0.08
CA GLY A 189 -11.82 8.63 -0.43
C GLY A 189 -10.32 8.78 -0.28
N TYR A 190 -9.71 7.92 0.53
CA TYR A 190 -8.26 7.77 0.59
C TYR A 190 -7.81 6.79 -0.51
N VAL A 191 -6.75 7.13 -1.23
CA VAL A 191 -6.10 6.21 -2.18
C VAL A 191 -4.92 5.57 -1.46
N ALA A 192 -5.09 4.33 -1.01
CA ALA A 192 -4.23 3.79 0.05
C ALA A 192 -2.79 3.41 -0.32
N SER A 193 -2.42 3.44 -1.60
CA SER A 193 -1.08 3.08 -2.06
C SER A 193 -0.71 3.84 -3.33
N TRP A 194 0.57 4.12 -3.50
CA TRP A 194 1.13 4.80 -4.67
C TRP A 194 0.99 4.04 -5.99
N ASP A 195 0.86 2.71 -5.94
CA ASP A 195 0.62 1.90 -7.13
C ASP A 195 -0.88 1.83 -7.52
N HIS A 196 -1.77 2.42 -6.72
CA HIS A 196 -3.21 2.37 -6.98
C HIS A 196 -3.62 3.20 -8.19
N THR A 197 -3.07 4.40 -8.34
CA THR A 197 -3.46 5.33 -9.41
C THR A 197 -3.15 4.79 -10.81
N VAL A 198 -2.18 3.87 -10.91
CA VAL A 198 -1.71 3.26 -12.17
C VAL A 198 -1.67 1.74 -12.07
N GLY A 199 -2.73 1.08 -12.55
CA GLY A 199 -2.69 -0.37 -12.81
C GLY A 199 -3.56 -1.27 -11.91
N LYS A 200 -4.13 -0.74 -10.82
CA LYS A 200 -4.80 -1.55 -9.77
C LYS A 200 -6.31 -1.50 -9.75
N GLY A 201 -6.93 -0.69 -10.58
CA GLY A 201 -8.38 -0.62 -10.67
C GLY A 201 -8.88 0.71 -11.20
N VAL A 202 -10.19 0.84 -11.31
CA VAL A 202 -10.82 2.13 -11.56
C VAL A 202 -11.16 2.81 -10.23
N ILE A 203 -11.05 4.13 -10.22
CA ILE A 203 -11.49 4.98 -9.11
C ILE A 203 -12.77 5.70 -9.55
N SER A 204 -13.75 5.75 -8.66
CA SER A 204 -14.99 6.48 -8.92
C SER A 204 -14.69 7.97 -9.05
N PRO A 205 -15.15 8.67 -10.11
CA PRO A 205 -14.93 10.11 -10.31
C PRO A 205 -15.96 11.00 -9.57
N TYR A 206 -16.64 10.42 -8.59
CA TYR A 206 -17.88 10.97 -8.05
C TYR A 206 -17.84 11.29 -6.55
N LEU A 207 -16.66 11.26 -5.93
CA LEU A 207 -16.50 11.70 -4.56
C LEU A 207 -16.32 13.21 -4.51
N ASP A 208 -16.60 13.78 -3.34
CA ASP A 208 -16.40 15.21 -3.07
C ASP A 208 -14.93 15.53 -2.84
N ARG A 209 -14.17 14.57 -2.27
CA ARG A 209 -12.76 14.72 -1.95
C ARG A 209 -11.98 13.43 -2.09
N TYR A 210 -10.77 13.53 -2.65
CA TYR A 210 -9.79 12.47 -2.77
C TYR A 210 -8.53 12.87 -2.01
N ILE A 211 -8.00 11.93 -1.24
CA ILE A 211 -6.78 12.12 -0.48
C ILE A 211 -5.72 11.20 -1.09
N VAL A 212 -4.61 11.82 -1.50
CA VAL A 212 -3.45 11.15 -2.09
C VAL A 212 -2.19 11.66 -1.40
N GLN A 213 -1.09 10.96 -1.64
CA GLN A 213 0.12 11.16 -0.85
C GLN A 213 1.08 12.15 -1.50
N ASN A 214 1.10 12.26 -2.83
CA ASN A 214 2.03 13.12 -3.57
C ASN A 214 1.39 13.68 -4.85
N ASP A 215 2.07 14.61 -5.52
CA ASP A 215 1.57 15.24 -6.74
C ASP A 215 1.59 14.32 -7.97
N ILE A 216 2.39 13.25 -7.98
CA ILE A 216 2.35 12.23 -9.03
C ILE A 216 0.97 11.57 -9.02
N MET A 217 0.50 11.14 -7.84
CA MET A 217 -0.80 10.52 -7.68
C MET A 217 -1.94 11.51 -7.98
N ARG A 218 -1.79 12.80 -7.62
CA ARG A 218 -2.73 13.85 -8.04
C ARG A 218 -2.82 13.91 -9.57
N ALA A 219 -1.68 14.00 -10.25
CA ALA A 219 -1.62 14.04 -11.71
C ALA A 219 -2.23 12.79 -12.36
N ASP A 220 -1.99 11.60 -11.78
CA ASP A 220 -2.57 10.35 -12.27
C ASP A 220 -4.09 10.30 -12.11
N LEU A 221 -4.64 10.77 -10.99
CA LEU A 221 -6.10 10.85 -10.78
C LEU A 221 -6.75 11.77 -11.81
N VAL A 222 -6.14 12.91 -12.11
CA VAL A 222 -6.60 13.83 -13.17
C VAL A 222 -6.52 13.15 -14.53
N ARG A 223 -5.35 12.59 -14.88
CA ARG A 223 -5.03 12.08 -16.21
C ARG A 223 -5.78 10.80 -16.57
N TYR A 224 -5.82 9.83 -15.66
CA TYR A 224 -6.31 8.48 -15.94
C TYR A 224 -7.71 8.21 -15.41
N HIS A 225 -8.12 8.90 -14.34
CA HIS A 225 -9.44 8.69 -13.71
C HIS A 225 -10.41 9.85 -13.95
N GLY A 226 -9.95 10.96 -14.55
CA GLY A 226 -10.80 12.10 -14.91
C GLY A 226 -11.37 12.83 -13.69
N ILE A 227 -10.63 12.82 -12.58
CA ILE A 227 -11.00 13.50 -11.34
C ILE A 227 -10.58 14.96 -11.42
N ALA A 228 -11.46 15.87 -11.02
CA ALA A 228 -11.17 17.30 -11.02
C ALA A 228 -10.13 17.63 -9.95
N GLU A 229 -9.12 18.42 -10.31
CA GLU A 229 -7.94 18.69 -9.49
C GLU A 229 -8.28 19.33 -8.15
N GLU A 230 -9.27 20.24 -8.13
CA GLU A 230 -9.75 20.94 -6.95
C GLU A 230 -10.39 20.02 -5.89
N ARG A 231 -10.69 18.76 -6.25
CA ARG A 231 -11.19 17.72 -5.34
C ARG A 231 -10.08 16.85 -4.78
N ILE A 232 -8.82 17.04 -5.19
CA ILE A 232 -7.70 16.22 -4.75
C ILE A 232 -6.85 17.00 -3.75
N VAL A 233 -6.60 16.40 -2.59
CA VAL A 233 -5.71 16.94 -1.56
C VAL A 233 -4.51 16.00 -1.40
N VAL A 234 -3.33 16.59 -1.49
CA VAL A 234 -2.05 15.92 -1.26
C VAL A 234 -1.68 16.09 0.20
N THR A 235 -1.42 15.00 0.91
CA THR A 235 -1.19 15.01 2.37
C THR A 235 0.20 14.54 2.79
N GLY A 236 1.02 14.01 1.88
CA GLY A 236 2.19 13.21 2.26
C GLY A 236 1.79 11.78 2.66
N TRP A 237 2.75 10.98 3.11
CA TRP A 237 2.56 9.59 3.52
C TRP A 237 2.46 9.50 5.05
N PRO A 238 1.28 9.22 5.63
CA PRO A 238 1.12 9.13 7.09
C PRO A 238 2.11 8.16 7.75
N GLN A 239 2.40 7.04 7.10
CA GLN A 239 3.36 6.04 7.61
C GLN A 239 4.81 6.54 7.69
N THR A 240 5.17 7.62 6.99
CA THR A 240 6.52 8.20 7.04
C THR A 240 6.70 9.20 8.18
N ASP A 241 5.61 9.61 8.84
CA ASP A 241 5.66 10.52 9.98
C ASP A 241 6.56 9.95 11.10
N ILE A 242 6.61 8.62 11.26
CA ILE A 242 7.47 7.93 12.25
C ILE A 242 8.97 8.24 12.11
N TYR A 243 9.43 8.55 10.88
CA TYR A 243 10.83 8.81 10.56
C TYR A 243 11.27 10.24 10.91
N THR A 244 10.32 11.15 11.20
CA THR A 244 10.66 12.53 11.59
C THR A 244 11.27 12.63 12.98
N ARG A 245 10.87 11.73 13.88
CA ARG A 245 11.50 11.60 15.19
C ARG A 245 12.91 11.02 15.00
N GLN A 246 13.93 11.77 15.39
CA GLN A 246 15.30 11.26 15.40
C GLN A 246 15.46 10.20 16.50
N ARG A 247 15.98 9.03 16.14
CA ARG A 247 16.31 7.95 17.06
C ARG A 247 17.78 8.11 17.49
N PRO A 248 18.09 8.16 18.80
CA PRO A 248 19.46 8.22 19.28
C PRO A 248 20.32 7.06 18.77
N ARG A 249 21.61 7.30 18.52
CA ARG A 249 22.57 6.24 18.19
C ARG A 249 22.62 5.15 19.27
N ALA A 250 22.44 5.51 20.54
CA ALA A 250 22.40 4.56 21.64
C ALA A 250 21.30 3.50 21.51
N ASP A 251 20.14 3.87 20.94
CA ASP A 251 19.02 2.94 20.72
C ASP A 251 19.38 1.94 19.61
N PHE A 252 20.05 2.41 18.56
CA PHE A 252 20.58 1.56 17.50
C PHE A 252 21.65 0.60 18.02
N ASP A 253 22.62 1.10 18.78
CA ASP A 253 23.67 0.26 19.36
C ASP A 253 23.08 -0.78 20.34
N SER A 254 22.03 -0.39 21.07
CA SER A 254 21.29 -1.29 21.96
C SER A 254 20.57 -2.39 21.17
N ALA A 255 19.93 -2.04 20.06
CA ALA A 255 19.31 -3.01 19.17
C ALA A 255 20.34 -4.00 18.60
N LEU A 256 21.49 -3.51 18.14
CA LEU A 256 22.58 -4.36 17.63
C LEU A 256 23.07 -5.34 18.69
N ARG A 257 23.37 -4.86 19.90
CA ARG A 257 23.74 -5.75 21.02
C ARG A 257 22.64 -6.75 21.36
N GLY A 258 21.37 -6.34 21.29
CA GLY A 258 20.22 -7.24 21.49
C GLY A 258 20.13 -8.35 20.44
N PHE A 259 20.66 -8.12 19.25
CA PHE A 259 20.81 -9.15 18.21
C PHE A 259 22.12 -9.94 18.29
N GLY A 260 23.01 -9.61 19.25
CA GLY A 260 24.35 -10.19 19.32
C GLY A 260 25.34 -9.64 18.30
N LEU A 261 25.05 -8.47 17.71
CA LEU A 261 25.92 -7.77 16.77
C LEU A 261 26.82 -6.75 17.48
N ASP A 262 28.01 -6.54 16.93
CA ASP A 262 28.96 -5.53 17.38
C ASP A 262 28.58 -4.13 16.85
N PRO A 263 28.18 -3.16 17.70
CA PRO A 263 27.80 -1.82 17.26
C PRO A 263 28.97 -0.97 16.74
N GLY A 264 30.22 -1.43 16.91
CA GLY A 264 31.40 -0.82 16.32
C GLY A 264 31.56 -1.11 14.82
N ARG A 265 30.80 -2.06 14.27
CA ARG A 265 30.82 -2.42 12.84
C ARG A 265 29.69 -1.74 12.08
N GLU A 266 29.90 -1.56 10.78
CA GLU A 266 28.84 -1.07 9.90
C GLU A 266 27.71 -2.13 9.80
N LEU A 267 26.49 -1.70 9.45
CA LEU A 267 25.35 -2.59 9.28
C LEU A 267 24.82 -2.54 7.85
N VAL A 268 24.78 -3.69 7.19
CA VAL A 268 24.10 -3.88 5.91
C VAL A 268 22.80 -4.66 6.15
N ILE A 269 21.66 -4.06 5.80
CA ILE A 269 20.35 -4.68 5.98
C ILE A 269 19.83 -5.20 4.64
N VAL A 270 19.50 -6.49 4.56
CA VAL A 270 18.86 -7.12 3.41
C VAL A 270 17.36 -7.25 3.69
N MET A 271 16.55 -6.54 2.92
CA MET A 271 15.09 -6.47 3.07
C MET A 271 14.44 -7.47 2.13
N GLY A 272 13.86 -8.52 2.71
CA GLY A 272 13.20 -9.60 1.98
C GLY A 272 11.87 -9.17 1.37
N ASN A 273 11.45 -9.89 0.33
CA ASN A 273 10.16 -9.71 -0.34
C ASN A 273 9.30 -10.98 -0.21
N THR A 274 8.05 -10.92 -0.66
CA THR A 274 7.17 -12.09 -0.59
C THR A 274 7.68 -13.23 -1.48
N PRO A 275 7.42 -14.50 -1.12
CA PRO A 275 7.82 -15.65 -1.93
C PRO A 275 7.31 -15.58 -3.38
N THR A 276 6.10 -15.07 -3.59
CA THR A 276 5.49 -14.91 -4.91
C THR A 276 6.21 -13.87 -5.78
N ASN A 277 6.76 -12.81 -5.19
CA ASN A 277 7.44 -11.74 -5.93
C ASN A 277 8.92 -12.06 -6.18
N THR A 278 9.54 -12.85 -5.31
CA THR A 278 10.99 -13.17 -5.36
C THR A 278 11.19 -14.67 -5.11
N PRO A 279 10.76 -15.54 -6.04
CA PRO A 279 10.83 -16.99 -5.84
C PRO A 279 12.27 -17.50 -5.63
N TYR A 280 13.27 -16.79 -6.14
CA TYR A 280 14.70 -17.14 -6.08
C TYR A 280 15.49 -16.46 -4.95
N GLU A 281 14.82 -15.75 -4.03
CA GLU A 281 15.52 -14.99 -2.96
C GLU A 281 16.44 -15.86 -2.10
N ARG A 282 16.12 -17.15 -1.95
CA ARG A 282 16.99 -18.11 -1.25
C ARG A 282 18.40 -18.16 -1.85
N HIS A 283 18.51 -18.21 -3.17
CA HIS A 283 19.81 -18.26 -3.84
C HIS A 283 20.56 -16.95 -3.66
N PHE A 284 19.86 -15.82 -3.66
CA PHE A 284 20.45 -14.52 -3.36
C PHE A 284 21.02 -14.48 -1.94
N VAL A 285 20.28 -14.97 -0.93
CA VAL A 285 20.76 -15.07 0.45
C VAL A 285 21.98 -16.00 0.56
N GLU A 286 21.94 -17.17 -0.08
CA GLU A 286 23.08 -18.09 -0.15
C GLU A 286 24.31 -17.41 -0.78
N ARG A 287 24.10 -16.65 -1.85
CA ARG A 287 25.18 -15.97 -2.59
C ARG A 287 25.83 -14.85 -1.78
N ILE A 288 25.03 -13.99 -1.12
CA ILE A 288 25.55 -12.87 -0.34
C ILE A 288 26.26 -13.33 0.94
N VAL A 289 25.74 -14.36 1.62
CA VAL A 289 26.43 -14.94 2.79
C VAL A 289 27.76 -15.57 2.38
N ARG A 290 27.78 -16.34 1.29
CA ARG A 290 29.02 -16.93 0.78
C ARG A 290 30.06 -15.86 0.41
N TRP A 291 29.65 -14.80 -0.27
CA TRP A 291 30.54 -13.68 -0.61
C TRP A 291 31.08 -12.96 0.63
N TRP A 292 30.23 -12.75 1.64
CA TRP A 292 30.61 -12.13 2.90
C TRP A 292 31.69 -12.96 3.64
N ASP A 293 31.55 -14.29 3.63
CA ASP A 293 32.57 -15.21 4.15
C ASP A 293 33.86 -15.17 3.30
N GLU A 294 33.74 -15.33 1.97
CA GLU A 294 34.87 -15.44 1.03
C GLU A 294 35.79 -14.21 1.04
N ARG A 295 35.22 -13.01 1.27
CA ARG A 295 35.97 -11.75 1.35
C ARG A 295 36.36 -11.35 2.77
N ALA A 296 36.06 -12.18 3.77
CA ALA A 296 36.27 -11.88 5.18
C ALA A 296 35.64 -10.52 5.61
N GLU A 297 34.45 -10.23 5.09
CA GLU A 297 33.75 -8.95 5.31
C GLU A 297 33.28 -8.74 6.75
N ARG A 298 33.33 -9.80 7.57
CA ARG A 298 32.99 -9.80 8.99
C ARG A 298 33.68 -8.71 9.81
N GLU A 299 34.91 -8.36 9.45
CA GLU A 299 35.66 -7.30 10.13
C GLU A 299 35.16 -5.90 9.76
N ARG A 300 34.47 -5.76 8.61
CA ARG A 300 33.97 -4.49 8.07
C ARG A 300 32.52 -4.22 8.46
N PHE A 301 31.64 -5.21 8.31
CA PHE A 301 30.21 -5.03 8.56
C PHE A 301 29.47 -6.32 8.96
N SER A 302 28.37 -6.13 9.69
CA SER A 302 27.40 -7.18 10.03
C SER A 302 26.24 -7.20 9.03
N LEU A 303 25.62 -8.38 8.86
CA LEU A 303 24.44 -8.56 8.01
C LEU A 303 23.17 -8.73 8.86
N LEU A 304 22.13 -7.99 8.50
CA LEU A 304 20.79 -8.17 9.06
C LEU A 304 19.81 -8.48 7.94
N PHE A 305 19.21 -9.67 7.96
CA PHE A 305 18.13 -10.06 7.06
C PHE A 305 16.78 -9.80 7.73
N ARG A 306 15.90 -9.10 7.02
CA ARG A 306 14.51 -8.88 7.44
C ARG A 306 13.54 -9.49 6.43
N PRO A 307 13.06 -10.72 6.66
CA PRO A 307 12.07 -11.34 5.78
C PRO A 307 10.78 -10.52 5.69
N HIS A 308 10.07 -10.63 4.57
CA HIS A 308 8.79 -9.96 4.40
C HIS A 308 7.78 -10.47 5.45
N PRO A 309 6.93 -9.62 6.05
CA PRO A 309 5.93 -10.04 7.05
C PRO A 309 4.87 -11.07 6.58
N ARG A 310 4.88 -11.44 5.29
CA ARG A 310 4.00 -12.45 4.66
C ARG A 310 4.75 -13.71 4.27
N ASP A 311 6.05 -13.73 4.49
CA ASP A 311 6.88 -14.86 4.15
C ASP A 311 6.74 -15.93 5.24
N SER A 312 5.84 -16.87 5.02
CA SER A 312 5.69 -18.06 5.87
C SER A 312 6.83 -19.05 5.70
N GLU A 313 7.64 -18.91 4.65
CA GLU A 313 8.72 -19.81 4.25
C GLU A 313 10.10 -19.25 4.63
N TRP A 314 10.14 -18.16 5.41
CA TRP A 314 11.35 -17.39 5.68
C TRP A 314 12.48 -18.24 6.27
N ARG A 315 12.19 -19.23 7.12
CA ARG A 315 13.22 -20.11 7.68
C ARG A 315 13.96 -20.89 6.60
N THR A 316 13.25 -21.32 5.57
CA THR A 316 13.83 -22.04 4.43
C THR A 316 14.56 -21.08 3.49
N ARG A 317 13.95 -19.92 3.21
CA ARG A 317 14.50 -18.93 2.27
C ARG A 317 15.77 -18.25 2.82
N PHE A 318 15.85 -18.05 4.12
CA PHE A 318 16.98 -17.39 4.78
C PHE A 318 17.91 -18.38 5.51
N ALA A 319 17.79 -19.69 5.23
CA ALA A 319 18.49 -20.75 5.96
C ALA A 319 20.01 -20.56 6.02
N ALA A 320 20.63 -20.08 4.94
CA ALA A 320 22.08 -19.84 4.89
C ALA A 320 22.57 -18.77 5.88
N ALA A 321 21.67 -17.91 6.37
CA ALA A 321 21.95 -16.83 7.31
C ALA A 321 21.53 -17.16 8.76
N LEU A 322 20.83 -18.28 9.00
CA LEU A 322 20.37 -18.68 10.34
C LEU A 322 21.53 -19.23 11.18
N ASP A 323 21.48 -18.96 12.48
CA ASP A 323 22.41 -19.50 13.50
C ASP A 323 23.89 -19.22 13.21
N ARG A 324 24.19 -18.02 12.67
CA ARG A 324 25.54 -17.56 12.36
C ARG A 324 25.88 -16.34 13.17
N ASP A 325 27.08 -16.34 13.75
CA ASP A 325 27.61 -15.18 14.46
C ASP A 325 27.80 -14.00 13.47
N ASP A 326 27.49 -12.77 13.90
CA ASP A 326 27.53 -11.52 13.12
C ASP A 326 26.55 -11.43 11.93
N ILE A 327 25.64 -12.41 11.81
CA ILE A 327 24.52 -12.39 10.87
C ILE A 327 23.23 -12.62 11.64
N VAL A 328 22.21 -11.80 11.38
CA VAL A 328 20.92 -11.91 12.08
C VAL A 328 19.80 -12.06 11.05
N VAL A 329 18.85 -12.95 11.32
CA VAL A 329 17.60 -13.03 10.58
C VAL A 329 16.46 -12.70 11.53
N GLN A 330 15.76 -11.59 11.28
CA GLN A 330 14.61 -11.22 12.09
C GLN A 330 13.44 -12.17 11.87
N THR A 331 12.64 -12.42 12.90
CA THR A 331 11.33 -13.04 12.70
C THR A 331 10.42 -12.02 11.97
N PRO A 332 9.76 -12.41 10.86
CA PRO A 332 8.89 -11.50 10.14
C PRO A 332 7.79 -10.93 11.03
N SER A 333 7.67 -9.61 11.06
CA SER A 333 6.68 -8.90 11.88
C SER A 333 6.15 -7.67 11.16
N TYR A 334 4.84 -7.44 11.30
CA TYR A 334 4.22 -6.19 10.86
C TYR A 334 4.38 -5.08 11.89
N THR A 335 4.50 -5.38 13.18
CA THR A 335 4.30 -4.42 14.28
C THR A 335 5.57 -3.69 14.70
N ASP A 336 6.74 -4.14 14.23
CA ASP A 336 8.02 -3.61 14.67
C ASP A 336 8.51 -2.42 13.80
N LEU A 337 7.69 -1.36 13.78
CA LEU A 337 7.97 -0.13 13.03
C LEU A 337 8.97 0.76 13.74
N GLU A 338 8.98 0.75 15.08
CA GLU A 338 9.90 1.55 15.88
C GLU A 338 11.34 1.09 15.71
N LEU A 339 11.58 -0.23 15.75
CA LEU A 339 12.90 -0.77 15.44
C LEU A 339 13.26 -0.58 13.97
N LEU A 340 12.29 -0.70 13.05
CA LEU A 340 12.55 -0.39 11.63
C LEU A 340 13.04 1.05 11.45
N ALA A 341 12.40 2.03 12.10
CA ALA A 341 12.81 3.42 12.06
C ALA A 341 14.20 3.63 12.65
N THR A 342 14.50 3.02 13.80
CA THR A 342 15.85 3.06 14.40
C THR A 342 16.89 2.46 13.46
N LEU A 343 16.61 1.30 12.87
CA LEU A 343 17.52 0.65 11.91
C LEU A 343 17.74 1.51 10.67
N LEU A 344 16.67 2.02 10.04
CA LEU A 344 16.78 2.81 8.82
C LEU A 344 17.42 4.19 9.05
N GLN A 345 17.42 4.75 10.26
CA GLN A 345 18.12 6.02 10.51
C GLN A 345 19.63 5.87 10.66
N HIS A 346 20.13 4.67 10.98
CA HIS A 346 21.53 4.43 11.34
C HIS A 346 22.25 3.39 10.49
N ALA A 347 21.54 2.54 9.75
CA ALA A 347 22.15 1.55 8.88
C ALA A 347 23.01 2.19 7.79
N SER A 348 24.06 1.47 7.41
CA SER A 348 25.09 1.94 6.48
C SER A 348 24.68 1.69 5.03
N CYS A 349 23.93 0.61 4.79
CA CYS A 349 23.39 0.27 3.49
C CYS A 349 22.13 -0.59 3.62
N VAL A 350 21.15 -0.36 2.73
CA VAL A 350 19.96 -1.20 2.59
C VAL A 350 20.00 -1.90 1.24
N VAL A 351 19.81 -3.21 1.21
CA VAL A 351 19.72 -4.04 0.01
C VAL A 351 18.28 -4.54 -0.11
N ALA A 352 17.62 -4.26 -1.23
CA ALA A 352 16.23 -4.65 -1.45
C ALA A 352 15.94 -4.83 -2.95
N ASN A 353 14.97 -5.67 -3.32
CA ASN A 353 14.53 -5.74 -4.72
C ASN A 353 13.59 -4.58 -5.08
N ALA A 354 12.42 -4.55 -4.46
CA ALA A 354 11.36 -3.60 -4.70
C ALA A 354 10.49 -3.50 -3.45
N GLY A 355 9.55 -2.56 -3.44
CA GLY A 355 8.57 -2.34 -2.38
C GLY A 355 8.70 -0.96 -1.75
N THR A 356 7.81 -0.67 -0.81
CA THR A 356 7.83 0.61 -0.07
C THR A 356 9.11 0.79 0.74
N ILE A 357 9.81 -0.30 1.08
CA ILE A 357 11.08 -0.24 1.82
C ILE A 357 12.16 0.55 1.10
N LEU A 358 12.12 0.62 -0.25
CA LEU A 358 13.00 1.51 -1.00
C LEU A 358 12.70 2.97 -0.65
N LEU A 359 11.42 3.37 -0.64
CA LEU A 359 10.97 4.71 -0.27
C LEU A 359 11.32 5.03 1.18
N ASP A 360 11.05 4.09 2.11
CA ASP A 360 11.38 4.25 3.53
C ASP A 360 12.88 4.49 3.73
N SER A 361 13.73 3.77 2.98
CA SER A 361 15.19 3.93 3.05
C SER A 361 15.65 5.27 2.48
N VAL A 362 15.07 5.72 1.36
CA VAL A 362 15.36 7.03 0.78
C VAL A 362 14.92 8.17 1.70
N VAL A 363 13.77 8.05 2.36
CA VAL A 363 13.27 9.03 3.35
C VAL A 363 14.25 9.21 4.51
N ASN A 364 14.91 8.12 4.94
CA ASN A 364 15.94 8.18 5.98
C ASN A 364 17.35 8.51 5.44
N ASP A 365 17.46 8.89 4.17
CA ASP A 365 18.72 9.21 3.48
C ASP A 365 19.78 8.10 3.58
N ARG A 366 19.36 6.83 3.49
CA ARG A 366 20.28 5.69 3.49
C ARG A 366 20.69 5.32 2.07
N PRO A 367 21.97 4.95 1.83
CA PRO A 367 22.36 4.26 0.61
C PRO A 367 21.51 2.99 0.39
N VAL A 368 21.02 2.81 -0.84
CA VAL A 368 20.18 1.67 -1.21
C VAL A 368 20.75 0.96 -2.43
N VAL A 369 20.82 -0.37 -2.37
CA VAL A 369 21.09 -1.28 -3.49
C VAL A 369 19.79 -1.94 -3.89
N CYS A 370 19.27 -1.54 -5.05
CA CYS A 370 18.09 -2.09 -5.69
C CYS A 370 18.49 -3.30 -6.55
N VAL A 371 18.18 -4.50 -6.09
CA VAL A 371 18.47 -5.77 -6.76
C VAL A 371 17.43 -5.99 -7.86
N LEU A 372 17.86 -6.04 -9.12
CA LEU A 372 16.98 -6.14 -10.30
C LEU A 372 17.12 -7.48 -11.04
N TYR A 373 17.79 -8.46 -10.43
CA TYR A 373 18.05 -9.76 -11.02
C TYR A 373 17.66 -10.90 -10.07
N ASP A 374 17.42 -12.07 -10.63
CA ASP A 374 17.08 -13.27 -9.89
C ASP A 374 18.28 -14.23 -9.88
N GLU A 375 18.94 -14.37 -8.72
CA GLU A 375 20.09 -15.25 -8.55
C GLU A 375 19.71 -16.71 -8.85
N GLY A 376 20.42 -17.36 -9.78
CA GLY A 376 20.20 -18.76 -10.14
C GLY A 376 18.88 -19.06 -10.85
N ALA A 377 18.14 -18.04 -11.31
CA ALA A 377 16.90 -18.27 -12.03
C ALA A 377 17.12 -18.87 -13.44
N PRO A 378 16.19 -19.69 -13.94
CA PRO A 378 16.22 -20.18 -15.32
C PRO A 378 16.20 -19.04 -16.35
N ALA A 379 16.78 -19.29 -17.53
CA ALA A 379 16.80 -18.32 -18.62
C ALA A 379 15.37 -17.84 -18.97
N GLY A 380 15.19 -16.52 -19.06
CA GLY A 380 13.92 -15.87 -19.37
C GLY A 380 13.08 -15.47 -18.14
N GLU A 381 13.42 -15.95 -16.95
CA GLU A 381 12.82 -15.49 -15.71
C GLU A 381 13.45 -14.16 -15.25
N SER A 382 12.61 -13.27 -14.71
CA SER A 382 12.97 -11.87 -14.43
C SER A 382 11.97 -11.24 -13.44
N TRP A 383 11.64 -11.98 -12.39
CA TRP A 383 10.71 -11.56 -11.34
C TRP A 383 11.20 -10.30 -10.64
N ALA A 384 12.49 -10.26 -10.26
CA ALA A 384 13.10 -9.12 -9.59
C ALA A 384 12.95 -7.82 -10.40
N ALA A 385 13.35 -7.84 -11.68
CA ALA A 385 13.18 -6.70 -12.59
C ALA A 385 11.70 -6.30 -12.73
N LYS A 386 10.80 -7.27 -12.98
CA LYS A 386 9.36 -7.03 -13.19
C LYS A 386 8.66 -6.40 -11.99
N ASN A 387 9.20 -6.56 -10.78
CA ASN A 387 8.67 -5.91 -9.58
C ASN A 387 8.91 -4.39 -9.58
N ALA A 388 9.95 -3.90 -10.25
CA ALA A 388 10.35 -2.49 -10.31
C ALA A 388 10.00 -1.79 -11.65
N MET A 389 9.22 -2.45 -12.53
CA MET A 389 8.86 -1.93 -13.87
C MET A 389 7.48 -1.23 -13.93
N GLY A 390 6.69 -1.25 -12.86
CA GLY A 390 5.36 -0.61 -12.87
C GLY A 390 5.45 0.90 -13.12
N GLU A 391 4.43 1.51 -13.73
CA GLU A 391 4.44 2.96 -14.02
C GLU A 391 4.72 3.81 -12.76
N HIS A 392 4.23 3.38 -11.60
CA HIS A 392 4.51 4.03 -10.32
C HIS A 392 6.01 4.06 -9.97
N TYR A 393 6.79 3.05 -10.38
CA TYR A 393 8.25 3.01 -10.18
C TYR A 393 9.03 3.91 -11.13
N ARG A 394 8.46 4.37 -12.24
CA ARG A 394 9.20 5.03 -13.33
C ARG A 394 10.07 6.16 -12.80
N GLN A 395 9.47 7.08 -12.05
CA GLN A 395 10.19 8.22 -11.47
C GLN A 395 11.22 7.80 -10.42
N LEU A 396 10.95 6.76 -9.63
CA LEU A 396 11.89 6.23 -8.65
C LEU A 396 13.13 5.65 -9.36
N MET A 397 12.93 4.82 -10.39
CA MET A 397 13.99 4.13 -11.14
C MET A 397 14.82 5.06 -12.03
N GLU A 398 14.24 6.15 -12.51
CA GLU A 398 14.92 7.19 -13.30
C GLU A 398 15.66 8.21 -12.43
N SER A 399 15.47 8.19 -11.10
CA SER A 399 15.98 9.25 -10.23
C SER A 399 17.49 9.21 -9.98
N GLY A 400 18.15 8.07 -10.16
CA GLY A 400 19.55 7.89 -9.78
C GLY A 400 19.80 7.87 -8.27
N ALA A 401 18.75 7.80 -7.44
CA ALA A 401 18.84 7.85 -5.99
C ALA A 401 19.37 6.57 -5.31
N PHE A 402 19.57 5.49 -6.06
CA PHE A 402 20.03 4.20 -5.54
C PHE A 402 20.84 3.44 -6.58
N TYR A 403 21.70 2.55 -6.09
CA TYR A 403 22.47 1.65 -6.95
C TYR A 403 21.51 0.61 -7.52
N ARG A 404 21.44 0.50 -8.84
CA ARG A 404 20.66 -0.53 -9.54
C ARG A 404 21.62 -1.66 -9.88
N ALA A 405 21.34 -2.86 -9.40
CA ALA A 405 22.21 -4.02 -9.60
C ALA A 405 21.49 -5.09 -10.44
N ALA A 406 22.04 -5.37 -11.62
CA ALA A 406 21.60 -6.37 -12.59
C ALA A 406 22.30 -7.72 -12.43
N ASP A 407 23.31 -7.81 -11.57
CA ASP A 407 23.95 -9.05 -11.15
C ASP A 407 24.57 -8.93 -9.74
N PHE A 408 25.11 -10.04 -9.22
CA PHE A 408 25.72 -10.06 -7.89
C PHE A 408 27.00 -9.22 -7.79
N GLY A 409 27.78 -9.11 -8.86
CA GLY A 409 28.99 -8.29 -8.88
C GLY A 409 28.66 -6.82 -8.66
N GLU A 410 27.59 -6.35 -9.31
CA GLU A 410 27.05 -5.00 -9.09
C GLU A 410 26.50 -4.81 -7.66
N VAL A 411 25.89 -5.83 -7.06
CA VAL A 411 25.48 -5.78 -5.64
C VAL A 411 26.68 -5.58 -4.73
N ALA A 412 27.71 -6.40 -4.87
CA ALA A 412 28.92 -6.32 -4.04
C ALA A 412 29.62 -4.96 -4.20
N ALA A 413 29.78 -4.48 -5.44
CA ALA A 413 30.39 -3.18 -5.72
C ALA A 413 29.57 -2.02 -5.17
N ALA A 414 28.24 -2.12 -5.23
CA ALA A 414 27.35 -1.11 -4.67
C ALA A 414 27.38 -1.07 -3.14
N ILE A 415 27.46 -2.22 -2.46
CA ILE A 415 27.66 -2.29 -1.01
C ILE A 415 29.00 -1.63 -0.64
N ASP A 416 30.09 -1.98 -1.33
CA ASP A 416 31.41 -1.37 -1.08
C ASP A 416 31.37 0.15 -1.22
N ARG A 417 30.72 0.68 -2.27
CA ARG A 417 30.53 2.12 -2.47
C ARG A 417 29.64 2.76 -1.40
N ALA A 418 28.55 2.11 -1.03
CA ALA A 418 27.63 2.60 0.01
C ALA A 418 28.36 2.77 1.35
N LEU A 419 29.21 1.81 1.72
CA LEU A 419 29.99 1.85 2.96
C LEU A 419 31.12 2.90 2.90
N ALA A 420 31.82 3.02 1.77
CA ALA A 420 32.92 3.97 1.62
C ALA A 420 32.46 5.42 1.43
N HIS A 421 31.32 5.62 0.74
CA HIS A 421 30.82 6.92 0.29
C HIS A 421 29.31 7.06 0.53
N PRO A 422 28.83 7.05 1.79
CA PRO A 422 27.38 7.07 2.09
C PRO A 422 26.66 8.31 1.55
N ALA A 423 27.38 9.41 1.33
CA ALA A 423 26.85 10.66 0.80
C ALA A 423 26.72 10.72 -0.74
N GLU A 424 27.27 9.75 -1.48
CA GLU A 424 27.43 9.82 -2.95
C GLU A 424 26.13 10.15 -3.70
N LEU A 425 25.00 9.59 -3.26
CA LEU A 425 23.68 9.78 -3.88
C LEU A 425 22.70 10.59 -3.02
N ALA A 426 23.18 11.30 -1.99
CA ALA A 426 22.33 11.96 -1.00
C ALA A 426 21.45 13.08 -1.58
N GLU A 427 21.93 13.79 -2.61
CA GLU A 427 21.12 14.80 -3.29
C GLU A 427 19.96 14.18 -4.07
N GLU A 428 20.22 13.14 -4.86
CA GLU A 428 19.19 12.42 -5.61
C GLU A 428 18.18 11.73 -4.68
N ARG A 429 18.65 11.16 -3.55
CA ARG A 429 17.76 10.64 -2.51
C ARG A 429 16.82 11.70 -1.95
N ARG A 430 17.35 12.86 -1.54
CA ARG A 430 16.52 13.98 -1.03
C ARG A 430 15.58 14.54 -2.08
N ARG A 431 15.97 14.54 -3.36
CA ARG A 431 15.13 14.96 -4.47
C ARG A 431 13.97 13.98 -4.69
N VAL A 432 14.26 12.70 -4.88
CA VAL A 432 13.21 11.70 -5.16
C VAL A 432 12.31 11.43 -3.95
N ALA A 433 12.81 11.57 -2.71
CA ALA A 433 11.95 11.54 -1.53
C ALA A 433 10.86 12.61 -1.62
N ARG A 434 11.23 13.85 -1.92
CA ARG A 434 10.26 14.95 -2.06
C ARG A 434 9.29 14.75 -3.22
N GLU A 435 9.76 14.18 -4.33
CA GLU A 435 8.91 13.99 -5.50
C GLU A 435 7.95 12.79 -5.37
N VAL A 436 8.43 11.65 -4.88
CA VAL A 436 7.69 10.37 -4.85
C VAL A 436 7.03 10.11 -3.49
N VAL A 437 7.59 10.59 -2.39
CA VAL A 437 6.96 10.51 -1.08
C VAL A 437 6.22 11.81 -0.75
N GLY A 438 6.71 12.97 -1.18
CA GLY A 438 6.11 14.24 -0.82
C GLY A 438 6.70 14.79 0.48
N GLU A 439 5.90 15.58 1.21
CA GLU A 439 6.33 16.20 2.46
C GLU A 439 6.43 15.18 3.60
N VAL A 440 7.58 15.14 4.27
CA VAL A 440 7.87 14.29 5.43
C VAL A 440 8.22 15.19 6.63
N ASP A 441 7.19 15.72 7.27
CA ASP A 441 7.27 16.71 8.36
C ASP A 441 6.59 16.24 9.66
N GLY A 442 6.10 15.00 9.69
CA GLY A 442 5.43 14.41 10.84
C GLY A 442 3.96 14.82 10.96
N ARG A 443 3.40 15.46 9.92
CA ARG A 443 2.04 15.99 9.92
C ARG A 443 1.14 15.38 8.84
N ALA A 444 1.59 14.34 8.13
CA ALA A 444 0.80 13.74 7.06
C ALA A 444 -0.50 13.13 7.60
N GLY A 445 -0.46 12.42 8.72
CA GLY A 445 -1.66 11.92 9.39
C GLY A 445 -2.65 13.03 9.78
N ALA A 446 -2.14 14.15 10.32
CA ALA A 446 -2.98 15.31 10.67
C ALA A 446 -3.61 15.96 9.43
N ARG A 447 -2.86 16.09 8.31
CA ARG A 447 -3.39 16.59 7.04
C ARG A 447 -4.51 15.70 6.49
N VAL A 448 -4.41 14.38 6.66
CA VAL A 448 -5.50 13.45 6.29
C VAL A 448 -6.75 13.73 7.13
N VAL A 449 -6.61 13.89 8.46
CA VAL A 449 -7.72 14.22 9.36
C VAL A 449 -8.37 15.55 8.95
N ASP A 450 -7.59 16.59 8.71
CA ASP A 450 -8.08 17.92 8.33
C ASP A 450 -8.82 17.87 6.97
N ALA A 451 -8.28 17.13 5.99
CA ALA A 451 -8.91 16.96 4.68
C ALA A 451 -10.26 16.22 4.74
N ILE A 452 -10.39 15.24 5.65
CA ILE A 452 -11.67 14.56 5.91
C ILE A 452 -12.63 15.49 6.63
N ALA A 453 -12.19 16.13 7.71
CA ALA A 453 -12.99 17.03 8.55
C ALA A 453 -13.57 18.22 7.74
N ALA A 454 -12.82 18.75 6.79
CA ALA A 454 -13.26 19.83 5.90
C ALA A 454 -14.48 19.47 5.03
N VAL A 455 -14.74 18.19 4.82
CA VAL A 455 -15.87 17.69 4.01
C VAL A 455 -17.00 17.19 4.88
N VAL A 456 -16.67 16.46 5.94
CA VAL A 456 -17.69 15.85 6.81
C VAL A 456 -18.24 16.85 7.83
N GLY A 457 -17.56 17.97 8.13
CA GLY A 457 -17.98 18.97 9.11
C GLY A 457 -17.81 18.51 10.57
N GLY A 458 -17.57 19.47 11.48
CA GLY A 458 -17.50 19.23 12.94
C GLY A 458 -18.85 18.83 13.54
N PRO A 459 -18.90 18.46 14.83
CA PRO A 459 -20.16 18.13 15.50
C PRO A 459 -21.15 19.30 15.38
N ALA A 460 -22.42 18.97 15.10
CA ALA A 460 -23.52 19.93 15.07
C ALA A 460 -23.80 20.52 16.45
#